data_AF-A0A346XXW0-F1
#
_entry.id   AF-A0A346XXW0-F1
#
_cell.length_a   1.000
_cell.length_b   1.000
_cell.length_c   1.000
_cell.angle_alpha   90.00
_cell.angle_beta   90.00
_cell.angle_gamma   90.00
#
_symmetry.space_group_name_H-M   'P 1'
#
loop_
_entity.id
_entity.type
_entity.pdbx_description
1 polymer ?
#
loop_
_entity_poly.entity_id
_entity_poly.type
_entity_poly.pdbx_seq_one_letter_code
_entity_poly.pdbx_strand_id
1 'polypeptide(L)'
;MSADPRSPSLLNALRVRCPLCGHKPITEGYGNVVDECPSCHYSYTHGEDGYWVGALIMNMAVCLISFFVAFLGTILLTWPDVPWGALTFIAIGVMVAVPIWFYPRSKTVWVWADLRIHPYTEDDRPAF
;
A
#
# COMPACT_ATOMS: atom_id res chain seq x y z
N MET A 1 1.00 19.93 18.21
CA MET A 1 2.12 19.27 17.51
C MET A 1 1.74 19.21 16.04
N SER A 2 1.87 20.34 15.35
CA SER A 2 1.48 20.53 13.96
C SER A 2 2.47 19.77 13.08
N ALA A 3 2.03 18.67 12.44
CA ALA A 3 2.82 18.01 11.42
C ALA A 3 3.10 19.02 10.30
N ASP A 4 4.36 19.16 9.90
CA ASP A 4 4.73 19.89 8.70
C ASP A 4 4.09 19.18 7.50
N PRO A 5 3.20 19.82 6.70
CA PRO A 5 2.52 19.19 5.58
C PRO A 5 3.47 18.70 4.47
N ARG A 6 4.76 19.01 4.55
CA ARG A 6 5.73 18.81 3.44
C ARG A 6 6.31 17.40 3.29
N SER A 7 6.14 16.48 4.23
CA SER A 7 6.70 15.13 4.06
C SER A 7 5.74 14.01 4.47
N PRO A 8 4.96 13.45 3.55
CA PRO A 8 4.16 12.28 3.83
C PRO A 8 5.08 11.12 4.28
N SER A 9 4.70 10.44 5.36
CA SER A 9 5.51 9.39 5.98
C SER A 9 5.18 8.00 5.40
N LEU A 10 6.19 7.37 4.79
CA LEU A 10 6.06 6.01 4.26
C LEU A 10 5.79 4.99 5.37
N LEU A 11 6.36 5.22 6.57
CA LEU A 11 6.16 4.32 7.71
C LEU A 11 4.70 4.33 8.19
N ASN A 12 4.04 5.49 8.13
CA ASN A 12 2.61 5.59 8.44
C ASN A 12 1.78 4.85 7.39
N ALA A 13 2.11 5.02 6.11
CA ALA A 13 1.46 4.30 5.02
C ALA A 13 1.58 2.78 5.16
N LEU A 14 2.78 2.25 5.43
CA LEU A 14 2.98 0.80 5.62
C LEU A 14 2.24 0.23 6.84
N ARG A 15 1.92 1.09 7.82
CA ARG A 15 1.16 0.75 9.03
C ARG A 15 -0.34 1.01 8.90
N VAL A 16 -0.83 1.31 7.70
CA VAL A 16 -2.24 1.62 7.41
C VAL A 16 -2.72 2.80 8.27
N ARG A 17 -1.94 3.88 8.27
CA ARG A 17 -2.25 5.15 8.95
C ARG A 17 -2.21 6.29 7.94
N CYS A 18 -2.83 7.41 8.27
CA CYS A 18 -2.78 8.60 7.44
C CYS A 18 -1.31 9.01 7.18
N PRO A 19 -0.86 9.15 5.92
CA PRO A 19 0.52 9.53 5.61
C PRO A 19 0.90 10.94 6.09
N LEU A 20 -0.08 11.84 6.18
CA LEU A 20 0.07 13.23 6.61
C LEU A 20 0.11 13.36 8.14
N CYS A 21 -0.97 13.00 8.83
CA CYS A 21 -1.10 13.24 10.28
C CYS A 21 -0.80 12.00 11.14
N GLY A 22 -0.72 10.80 10.56
CA GLY A 22 -0.50 9.55 11.30
C GLY A 22 -1.72 9.01 12.05
N HIS A 23 -2.90 9.59 11.87
CA HIS A 23 -4.15 9.14 12.51
C HIS A 23 -4.51 7.69 12.12
N LYS A 24 -5.20 7.00 13.04
CA LYS A 24 -5.78 5.67 12.87
C LYS A 24 -7.07 5.55 13.72
N PRO A 25 -8.06 4.75 13.30
CA PRO A 25 -8.12 4.03 12.03
C PRO A 25 -8.42 4.96 10.84
N ILE A 26 -7.97 4.56 9.64
CA ILE A 26 -8.35 5.23 8.36
C ILE A 26 -9.06 4.26 7.40
N THR A 27 -9.42 3.08 7.90
CA THR A 27 -10.13 2.05 7.16
C THR A 27 -11.31 1.55 7.97
N GLU A 28 -12.49 1.51 7.38
CA GLU A 28 -13.73 0.99 8.00
C GLU A 28 -13.91 -0.53 7.84
N GLY A 29 -13.03 -1.15 7.07
CA GLY A 29 -13.01 -2.58 6.86
C GLY A 29 -11.72 -3.01 6.20
N TYR A 30 -11.75 -4.20 5.60
CA TYR A 30 -10.58 -4.73 4.91
C TYR A 30 -10.33 -3.98 3.59
N GLY A 31 -9.41 -3.02 3.65
CA GLY A 31 -9.04 -2.19 2.49
C GLY A 31 -10.11 -1.19 2.07
N ASN A 32 -11.17 -0.98 2.84
CA ASN A 32 -12.09 0.13 2.63
C ASN A 32 -11.54 1.34 3.37
N VAL A 33 -10.91 2.25 2.65
CA VAL A 33 -10.38 3.52 3.17
C VAL A 33 -11.54 4.51 3.23
N VAL A 34 -11.65 5.26 4.32
CA VAL A 34 -12.64 6.34 4.46
C VAL A 34 -12.41 7.40 3.38
N ASP A 35 -13.44 8.17 3.00
CA ASP A 35 -13.27 9.22 2.00
C ASP A 35 -12.40 10.37 2.52
N GLU A 36 -12.51 10.71 3.80
CA GLU A 36 -11.74 11.79 4.44
C GLU A 36 -11.09 11.35 5.76
N CYS A 37 -9.91 11.88 6.07
CA CYS A 37 -9.26 11.62 7.35
C CYS A 37 -10.01 12.31 8.50
N PRO A 38 -10.44 11.61 9.58
CA PRO A 38 -11.17 12.23 10.69
C PRO A 38 -10.38 13.27 11.50
N SER A 39 -9.05 13.31 11.35
CA SER A 39 -8.18 14.20 12.12
C SER A 39 -7.65 15.38 11.31
N CYS A 40 -7.33 15.18 10.03
CA CYS A 40 -6.79 16.25 9.18
C CYS A 40 -7.70 16.61 8.01
N HIS A 41 -8.86 15.96 7.89
CA HIS A 41 -9.89 16.19 6.87
C HIS A 41 -9.36 16.13 5.42
N TYR A 42 -8.27 15.40 5.21
CA TYR A 42 -7.73 15.16 3.87
C TYR A 42 -8.63 14.17 3.12
N SER A 43 -9.13 14.57 1.96
CA SER A 43 -9.88 13.69 1.05
C SER A 43 -8.92 12.75 0.33
N TYR A 44 -9.13 11.44 0.46
CA TYR A 44 -8.25 10.44 -0.15
C TYR A 44 -8.57 10.19 -1.62
N THR A 45 -9.85 10.18 -1.98
CA THR A 45 -10.30 9.87 -3.34
C THR A 45 -10.43 11.10 -4.23
N HIS A 46 -10.48 12.31 -3.66
CA HIS A 46 -10.75 13.57 -4.36
C HIS A 46 -11.98 13.52 -5.29
N GLY A 47 -12.90 12.57 -5.05
CA GLY A 47 -14.06 12.33 -5.92
C GLY A 47 -13.73 11.72 -7.30
N GLU A 48 -12.50 11.24 -7.52
CA GLU A 48 -12.07 10.66 -8.80
C GLU A 48 -12.42 9.17 -8.89
N ASP A 49 -13.22 8.83 -9.91
CA ASP A 49 -13.50 7.44 -10.25
C ASP A 49 -12.21 6.74 -10.69
N GLY A 50 -11.87 5.63 -10.01
CA GLY A 50 -10.68 4.85 -10.34
C GLY A 50 -9.40 5.32 -9.65
N TYR A 51 -9.45 6.24 -8.68
CA TYR A 51 -8.28 6.64 -7.87
C TYR A 51 -7.49 5.42 -7.32
N TRP A 52 -8.19 4.34 -6.97
CA TRP A 52 -7.58 3.13 -6.42
C TRP A 52 -6.91 2.21 -7.45
N VAL A 53 -6.93 2.53 -8.75
CA VAL A 53 -6.24 1.75 -9.78
C VAL A 53 -4.73 1.72 -9.53
N GLY A 54 -4.14 2.85 -9.10
CA GLY A 54 -2.72 2.89 -8.71
C GLY A 54 -2.40 1.96 -7.54
N ALA A 55 -3.28 1.89 -6.54
CA ALA A 55 -3.15 0.97 -5.42
C ALA A 55 -3.25 -0.51 -5.84
N LEU A 56 -4.04 -0.82 -6.86
CA LEU A 56 -4.12 -2.16 -7.45
C LEU A 56 -2.80 -2.53 -8.14
N ILE A 57 -2.26 -1.61 -8.96
CA ILE A 57 -0.98 -1.81 -9.66
C ILE A 57 0.14 -2.04 -8.65
N MET A 58 0.20 -1.26 -7.57
CA MET A 58 1.18 -1.46 -6.49
C MET A 58 1.04 -2.83 -5.82
N ASN A 59 -0.19 -3.28 -5.57
CA ASN A 59 -0.42 -4.61 -5.00
C ASN A 59 0.10 -5.71 -5.93
N MET A 60 -0.23 -5.63 -7.22
CA MET A 60 0.25 -6.58 -8.22
C MET A 60 1.77 -6.59 -8.36
N ALA A 61 2.41 -5.41 -8.37
CA ALA A 61 3.86 -5.30 -8.45
C ALA A 61 4.55 -5.99 -7.27
N VAL A 62 4.09 -5.74 -6.03
CA VAL A 62 4.64 -6.38 -4.82
C VAL A 62 4.41 -7.89 -4.85
N CYS A 63 3.24 -8.34 -5.28
CA CYS A 63 2.96 -9.76 -5.49
C CYS A 63 3.97 -10.39 -6.45
N LEU A 64 4.12 -9.85 -7.66
CA LEU A 64 5.04 -10.39 -8.66
C LEU A 64 6.49 -10.42 -8.15
N ILE A 65 6.96 -9.33 -7.55
CA ILE A 65 8.31 -9.26 -6.97
C ILE A 65 8.49 -10.34 -5.90
N SER A 66 7.54 -10.47 -4.98
CA SER A 66 7.61 -11.48 -3.91
C SER A 66 7.64 -12.92 -4.46
N PHE A 67 6.87 -13.19 -5.51
CA PHE A 67 6.89 -14.48 -6.20
C PHE A 67 8.24 -14.75 -6.85
N PHE A 68 8.78 -13.81 -7.63
CA PHE A 68 10.08 -14.01 -8.29
C PHE A 68 11.20 -14.22 -7.26
N VAL A 69 11.19 -13.47 -6.16
CA VAL A 69 12.17 -13.63 -5.08
C VAL A 69 12.06 -15.03 -4.46
N ALA A 70 10.86 -15.50 -4.12
CA ALA A 70 10.66 -16.83 -3.56
C ALA A 70 11.02 -17.94 -4.57
N PHE A 71 10.61 -17.77 -5.83
CA PHE A 71 10.78 -18.76 -6.88
C PHE A 71 12.26 -18.92 -7.28
N LEU A 72 12.90 -17.81 -7.70
CA LEU A 72 14.30 -17.83 -8.09
C LEU A 72 15.21 -18.10 -6.89
N GLY A 73 14.89 -17.53 -5.73
CA GLY A 73 15.63 -17.77 -4.49
C GLY A 73 15.67 -19.26 -4.14
N THR A 74 14.53 -19.96 -4.23
CA THR A 74 14.49 -21.41 -3.98
C THR A 74 15.32 -22.17 -5.00
N ILE A 75 15.14 -21.91 -6.29
CA ILE A 75 15.90 -22.59 -7.37
C ILE A 75 17.40 -22.42 -7.17
N LEU A 76 17.86 -21.20 -6.91
CA LEU A 76 19.28 -20.91 -6.71
C LEU A 76 19.86 -21.61 -5.48
N LEU A 77 19.07 -21.78 -4.42
CA LEU A 77 19.50 -22.44 -3.19
C LEU A 77 19.48 -23.98 -3.27
N THR A 78 18.60 -24.56 -4.10
CA THR A 78 18.41 -26.02 -4.18
C THR A 78 18.96 -26.62 -5.47
N TRP A 79 19.63 -25.84 -6.32
CA TRP A 79 20.20 -26.35 -7.58
C TRP A 79 21.29 -27.40 -7.32
N PRO A 80 21.33 -28.53 -8.05
CA PRO A 80 20.49 -28.92 -9.20
C PRO A 80 19.19 -29.67 -8.85
N ASP A 81 19.07 -30.19 -7.63
CA ASP A 81 17.94 -31.03 -7.20
C ASP A 81 16.77 -30.19 -6.66
N VAL A 82 16.13 -29.42 -7.54
CA VAL A 82 15.04 -28.50 -7.16
C VAL A 82 13.79 -29.28 -6.70
N PRO A 83 13.27 -29.04 -5.48
CA PRO A 83 12.07 -29.69 -4.98
C PRO A 83 10.80 -29.02 -5.54
N TRP A 84 10.45 -29.34 -6.79
CA TRP A 84 9.33 -28.73 -7.54
C TRP A 84 7.99 -28.74 -6.80
N GLY A 85 7.70 -29.80 -6.03
CA GLY A 85 6.48 -29.89 -5.22
C GLY A 85 6.43 -28.81 -4.13
N ALA A 86 7.49 -28.71 -3.31
CA ALA A 86 7.59 -27.69 -2.26
C ALA A 86 7.59 -26.27 -2.86
N LEU A 87 8.31 -26.07 -3.96
CA LEU A 87 8.34 -24.80 -4.69
C LEU A 87 6.95 -24.36 -5.14
N THR A 88 6.13 -25.28 -5.62
CA THR A 88 4.76 -25.00 -6.06
C THR A 88 3.87 -24.57 -4.89
N PHE A 89 3.94 -25.27 -3.75
CA PHE A 89 3.19 -24.89 -2.55
C PHE A 89 3.64 -23.53 -1.98
N ILE A 90 4.95 -23.26 -1.99
CA ILE A 90 5.49 -21.95 -1.60
C ILE A 90 4.97 -20.85 -2.53
N ALA A 91 5.05 -21.06 -3.85
CA ALA A 91 4.56 -20.12 -4.84
C ALA A 91 3.06 -19.79 -4.66
N ILE A 92 2.21 -20.81 -4.51
CA ILE A 92 0.78 -20.63 -4.25
C ILE A 92 0.56 -19.85 -2.94
N GLY A 93 1.26 -20.25 -1.87
CA GLY A 93 1.17 -19.59 -0.58
C GLY A 93 1.52 -18.11 -0.65
N VAL A 94 2.62 -17.76 -1.33
CA VAL A 94 3.05 -16.37 -1.55
C VAL A 94 2.02 -15.61 -2.39
N MET A 95 1.53 -16.18 -3.49
CA MET A 95 0.57 -15.54 -4.39
C MET A 95 -0.82 -15.34 -3.78
N VAL A 96 -1.16 -16.05 -2.70
CA VAL A 96 -2.41 -15.84 -1.97
C VAL A 96 -2.18 -14.91 -0.77
N ALA A 97 -1.17 -15.20 0.05
CA ALA A 97 -0.97 -14.49 1.31
C ALA A 97 -0.50 -13.05 1.12
N VAL A 98 0.41 -12.79 0.16
CA VAL A 98 0.96 -11.46 -0.07
C VAL A 98 -0.08 -10.45 -0.56
N PRO A 99 -0.89 -10.70 -1.62
CA PRO A 99 -1.87 -9.71 -2.07
C PRO A 99 -2.90 -9.41 -1.00
N ILE A 100 -3.35 -10.44 -0.27
CA ILE A 100 -4.27 -10.29 0.85
C ILE A 100 -3.62 -9.38 1.89
N TRP A 101 -2.50 -9.78 2.47
CA TRP A 101 -1.84 -8.98 3.49
C TRP A 101 -1.50 -7.55 3.03
N PHE A 102 -1.14 -7.37 1.76
CA PHE A 102 -0.72 -6.08 1.22
C PHE A 102 -1.86 -5.22 0.68
N TYR A 103 -3.08 -5.74 0.50
CA TYR A 103 -4.20 -4.98 -0.08
C TYR A 103 -4.55 -3.67 0.67
N PRO A 104 -4.78 -3.66 1.99
CA PRO A 104 -5.02 -2.40 2.71
C PRO A 104 -3.81 -1.48 2.72
N ARG A 105 -2.59 -2.06 2.68
CA ARG A 105 -1.33 -1.30 2.65
C ARG A 105 -1.09 -0.65 1.31
N SER A 106 -1.49 -1.28 0.21
CA SER A 106 -1.28 -0.74 -1.14
C SER A 106 -2.07 0.54 -1.34
N LYS A 107 -3.28 0.63 -0.80
CA LYS A 107 -4.09 1.87 -0.81
C LYS A 107 -3.41 3.01 -0.06
N THR A 108 -2.90 2.75 1.13
CA THR A 108 -2.23 3.79 1.93
C THR A 108 -0.86 4.18 1.39
N VAL A 109 -0.14 3.22 0.78
CA VAL A 109 1.13 3.48 0.07
C VAL A 109 0.88 4.26 -1.22
N TRP A 110 -0.23 3.99 -1.91
CA TRP A 110 -0.66 4.77 -3.07
C TRP A 110 -0.92 6.23 -2.68
N VAL A 111 -1.71 6.50 -1.65
CA VAL A 111 -1.93 7.87 -1.15
C VAL A 111 -0.60 8.55 -0.80
N TRP A 112 0.33 7.83 -0.15
CA TRP A 112 1.65 8.38 0.14
C TRP A 112 2.45 8.73 -1.12
N ALA A 113 2.40 7.90 -2.15
CA ALA A 113 3.09 8.13 -3.42
C ALA A 113 2.44 9.26 -4.21
N ASP A 114 1.11 9.30 -4.24
CA ASP A 114 0.33 10.35 -4.86
C ASP A 114 0.64 11.70 -4.22
N LEU A 115 0.66 11.78 -2.89
CA LEU A 115 1.11 12.99 -2.14
C LEU A 115 2.54 13.43 -2.44
N ARG A 116 3.39 12.57 -3.02
CA ARG A 116 4.73 12.97 -3.48
C ARG A 116 4.75 13.44 -4.93
N ILE A 117 3.84 12.94 -5.76
CA ILE A 117 3.70 13.33 -7.16
C ILE A 117 2.91 14.63 -7.26
N HIS A 118 1.83 14.72 -6.48
CA HIS A 118 0.93 15.85 -6.32
C HIS A 118 1.01 16.31 -4.85
N PRO A 119 2.00 17.17 -4.51
CA PRO A 119 2.16 17.65 -3.14
C PRO A 119 0.91 18.37 -2.67
N TYR A 120 0.48 18.05 -1.44
CA TYR A 120 -0.61 18.75 -0.78
C TYR A 120 -0.28 20.24 -0.65
N THR A 121 -1.11 21.10 -1.22
CA THR A 121 -0.96 22.56 -1.12
C THR A 121 -1.88 23.13 -0.04
N GLU A 122 -1.58 24.33 0.45
CA GLU A 122 -2.43 24.99 1.46
C GLU A 122 -3.82 25.37 0.93
N ASP A 123 -3.97 25.48 -0.39
CA ASP A 123 -5.25 25.74 -1.08
C ASP A 123 -6.19 24.54 -0.99
N ASP A 124 -5.65 23.33 -0.78
CA ASP A 124 -6.40 22.08 -0.59
C ASP A 124 -6.87 21.91 0.86
N ARG A 125 -6.65 22.89 1.74
CA ARG A 125 -7.15 22.86 3.11
C ARG A 125 -8.63 23.24 3.10
N PRO A 126 -9.53 22.43 3.70
CA PRO A 126 -10.92 22.84 3.83
C PRO A 126 -11.01 24.18 4.55
N ALA A 127 -11.69 25.15 3.92
CA ALA A 127 -11.95 26.46 4.50
C ALA A 127 -12.90 26.27 5.69
N PHE A 128 -12.38 26.44 6.91
CA PHE A 128 -13.16 26.45 8.14
C PHE A 128 -13.60 27.87 8.49
#